data_AF-A0A9E0L757-F1
#
_entry.id   AF-A0A9E0L757-F1
#
_cell.length_a   1.000
_cell.length_b   1.000
_cell.length_c   1.000
_cell.angle_alpha   90.00
_cell.angle_beta   90.00
_cell.angle_gamma   90.00
#
_symmetry.space_group_name_H-M   'P 1'
#
loop_
_entity.id
_entity.type
_entity.pdbx_description
1 polymer ?
#
loop_
_entity_poly.entity_id
_entity_poly.type
_entity_poly.pdbx_seq_one_letter_code
_entity_poly.pdbx_strand_id
1 'polypeptide(L)' 'MFCTNCKNKIEEDEKFCTDCGKSISDNTNLEKERSVNVVPALIVLTGLAIAVVIFILG' A
#
# COMPACT_ATOMS: atom_id res chain seq x y z
N MET A 1 17.25 -1.53 20.99
CA MET A 1 17.33 -2.39 19.78
C MET A 1 18.04 -1.68 18.61
N PHE A 2 18.21 -2.30 17.45
CA PHE A 2 18.78 -1.65 16.25
C PHE A 2 17.80 -1.66 15.08
N CYS A 3 17.81 -0.60 14.27
CA CYS A 3 16.98 -0.49 13.07
C CYS A 3 17.30 -1.60 12.07
N THR A 4 16.29 -2.32 11.61
CA THR A 4 16.45 -3.32 10.53
C THR A 4 16.76 -2.69 9.17
N ASN A 5 16.55 -1.37 9.01
CA ASN A 5 16.75 -0.67 7.74
C ASN A 5 18.05 0.11 7.68
N CYS A 6 18.34 0.96 8.66
CA CYS A 6 19.55 1.79 8.67
C CYS A 6 20.63 1.34 9.66
N LYS A 7 20.35 0.33 10.50
CA LYS A 7 21.25 -0.18 11.55
C LYS A 7 21.61 0.80 12.67
N ASN A 8 20.93 1.95 12.77
CA ASN A 8 21.09 2.85 13.92
C ASN A 8 20.41 2.29 15.17
N LYS A 9 20.88 2.74 16.33
CA LYS A 9 20.34 2.34 17.63
C LYS A 9 18.95 2.97 17.79
N ILE A 10 17.99 2.16 18.23
CA ILE A 10 16.60 2.57 18.47
C ILE A 10 16.25 2.20 19.91
N GLU A 11 15.50 3.07 20.58
CA GLU A 11 14.96 2.80 21.92
C GLU A 11 13.75 1.86 21.84
N GLU A 12 13.49 1.12 22.92
CA GLU A 12 12.46 0.06 22.91
C GLU A 12 11.03 0.60 22.81
N ASP A 13 10.82 1.87 23.19
CA ASP A 13 9.51 2.54 23.13
C ASP A 13 9.29 3.34 21.82
N GLU A 14 10.28 3.38 20.93
CA GLU A 14 10.20 4.15 19.68
C GLU A 14 9.35 3.44 18.63
N LYS A 15 8.21 4.05 18.29
CA LYS A 15 7.32 3.58 17.21
C LYS A 15 7.94 3.74 15.81
N PHE A 16 8.92 4.63 15.66
CA PHE A 16 9.58 4.97 14.40
C PHE A 16 11.06 5.23 14.64
N CYS A 17 11.92 4.86 13.68
CA CYS A 17 13.34 5.19 13.75
C CYS A 17 13.55 6.68 13.45
N THR A 18 14.16 7.39 14.40
CA THR A 18 14.46 8.83 14.31
C THR A 18 15.51 9.17 13.23
N ASP A 19 16.34 8.20 12.83
CA ASP A 19 17.35 8.43 11.79
C ASP A 19 16.85 8.23 10.35
N CYS A 20 16.00 7.23 10.11
CA CYS A 20 15.55 6.89 8.74
C CYS A 20 14.05 7.06 8.51
N GLY A 21 13.28 7.37 9.55
CA GLY A 21 11.84 7.62 9.47
C GLY A 21 10.97 6.38 9.30
N LYS A 22 11.55 5.17 9.36
CA LYS A 22 10.78 3.93 9.18
C LYS A 22 10.09 3.49 10.46
N SER A 23 8.85 3.06 10.34
CA SER A 23 8.10 2.47 11.47
C SER A 23 8.76 1.19 11.98
N ILE A 24 8.84 1.07 13.30
CA ILE A 24 9.40 -0.07 14.04
C ILE A 24 8.28 -0.92 14.65
N SER A 25 7.04 -0.72 14.16
CA SER A 25 5.81 -1.35 14.63
C SER A 25 6.01 -2.78 15.10
N ASP A 26 5.85 -2.96 16.41
CA ASP A 26 5.57 -4.25 17.02
C ASP A 26 4.34 -4.87 16.36
N ASN A 27 4.40 -6.19 16.21
CA ASN A 27 3.46 -7.00 15.46
C ASN A 27 2.08 -7.10 16.16
N THR A 28 1.35 -6.00 16.29
CA THR A 28 -0.10 -6.03 16.50
C THR A 28 -0.77 -5.66 15.18
N ASN A 29 -1.01 -6.72 14.41
CA ASN A 29 -1.99 -6.88 13.35
C ASN A 29 -2.95 -5.68 13.16
N LEU A 30 -2.55 -4.71 12.34
CA LEU A 30 -3.46 -3.79 11.65
C LEU A 30 -2.86 -3.54 10.27
N GLU A 31 -3.74 -3.66 9.27
CA GLU A 31 -3.46 -3.72 7.85
C GLU A 31 -2.18 -2.98 7.40
N LYS A 32 -1.19 -3.76 6.96
CA LYS A 32 -0.39 -3.31 5.83
C LYS A 32 -1.34 -3.28 4.64
N GLU A 33 -2.03 -2.16 4.51
CA GLU A 33 -2.62 -1.64 3.28
C GLU A 33 -1.55 -1.81 2.21
N ARG A 34 -1.63 -2.95 1.54
CA ARG A 34 -1.01 -3.20 0.27
C ARG A 34 -1.70 -2.21 -0.65
N SER A 35 -1.10 -1.03 -0.76
CA SER A 35 -1.18 -0.17 -1.91
C SER A 35 -0.84 -1.00 -3.14
N VAL A 36 -1.81 -1.76 -3.62
CA VAL A 36 -2.17 -1.77 -5.02
C VAL A 36 -3.67 -1.99 -5.04
N ASN A 37 -4.40 -0.93 -5.33
CA ASN A 37 -5.69 -1.03 -5.96
C ASN A 37 -5.45 -1.67 -7.36
N VAL A 38 -5.12 -2.97 -7.44
CA VAL A 38 -4.98 -3.74 -8.71
C VAL A 38 -6.35 -4.18 -9.23
N VAL A 39 -7.38 -4.12 -8.38
CA VAL A 39 -8.74 -4.54 -8.71
C VAL A 39 -9.46 -3.62 -9.74
N PRO A 40 -9.25 -2.28 -9.83
CA PRO A 40 -10.07 -1.43 -10.68
C PRO A 40 -9.68 -1.47 -12.16
N ALA A 41 -8.47 -1.91 -12.54
CA ALA A 41 -8.02 -1.82 -13.93
C ALA A 41 -8.84 -2.72 -14.87
N LEU A 42 -9.17 -3.94 -14.45
CA LEU A 42 -9.96 -4.86 -15.28
C LEU A 42 -11.41 -4.39 -15.42
N ILE A 43 -11.99 -3.82 -14.35
CA ILE A 43 -13.37 -3.34 -14.32
C ILE A 43 -13.54 -2.08 -15.20
N VAL A 44 -12.55 -1.18 -15.20
CA VAL A 44 -12.58 0.04 -16.02
C VAL A 44 -12.47 -0.30 -17.52
N LEU A 45 -11.62 -1.28 -17.87
CA LEU A 45 -11.45 -1.70 -19.27
C LEU A 45 -12.71 -2.37 -19.83
N THR A 46 -13.35 -3.24 -19.07
CA THR A 46 -14.60 -3.91 -19.52
C THR A 46 -15.75 -2.92 -19.62
N GLY A 47 -15.88 -1.99 -18.67
CA GLY A 47 -16.92 -0.96 -18.70
C GLY A 47 -16.84 -0.05 -19.94
N LEU A 48 -15.63 0.40 -20.30
CA LEU A 48 -15.41 1.23 -21.50
C LEU A 48 -15.76 0.48 -22.80
N ALA A 49 -15.38 -0.79 -22.91
CA ALA A 49 -15.70 -1.60 -24.08
C ALA A 49 -17.22 -1.76 -24.26
N ILE A 50 -17.95 -2.07 -23.18
CA ILE A 50 -19.41 -2.20 -23.21
C ILE A 50 -20.08 -0.88 -23.59
N ALA A 51 -19.62 0.25 -23.03
CA ALA A 51 -20.15 1.58 -23.36
C ALA A 51 -19.98 1.93 -24.85
N VAL A 52 -18.81 1.65 -25.43
CA VAL A 52 -18.54 1.88 -26.86
C VAL A 52 -19.43 1.01 -27.75
N VAL A 53 -19.63 -0.26 -27.39
CA VAL A 53 -20.51 -1.17 -28.15
C VAL A 53 -21.96 -0.68 -28.16
N ILE A 54 -22.47 -0.23 -27.01
CA ILE A 54 -23.84 0.32 -26.92
C ILE A 54 -23.99 1.58 -27.79
N PHE A 55 -22.98 2.47 -27.78
CA PHE A 55 -23.01 3.70 -28.60
C PHE A 55 -22.95 3.43 -30.11
N ILE A 56 -22.30 2.35 -30.55
CA ILE A 56 -22.21 2.00 -31.98
C ILE A 56 -23.51 1.32 -32.47
N LEU A 57 -24.21 0.61 -31.58
CA LEU A 57 -25.41 -0.15 -31.93
C LEU A 57 -26.73 0.62 -31.75
N GLY A 58 -26.74 1.73 -31.01
CA GLY A 58 -27.89 2.60 -30.80
C GLY A 58 -27.83 3.85 -31.67
#